data_AF-A0A672IPB2-F1
#
_entry.id   AF-A0A672IPB2-F1
#
_cell.length_a   1.000
_cell.length_b   1.000
_cell.length_c   1.000
_cell.angle_alpha   90.00
_cell.angle_beta   90.00
_cell.angle_gamma   90.00
#
_symmetry.space_group_name_H-M   'P 1'
#
loop_
_entity.id
_entity.type
_entity.pdbx_description
1 polymer ?
#
loop_
_entity_poly.entity_id
_entity_poly.type
_entity_poly.pdbx_seq_one_letter_code
_entity_poly.pdbx_strand_id
1 'polypeptide(L)' 'MAEVFYVGVDVGTASVRAALVTRGGALEATAQEPIVVKVRVRVTREGEWLHSVFCLLHCQCDPSSECHVSAL' A
#
# COMPACT_ATOMS: atom_id res chain seq x y z
N MET A 1 -32.56 -15.43 13.35
CA MET A 1 -31.67 -14.26 13.39
C MET A 1 -30.63 -14.45 12.30
N ALA A 2 -30.38 -13.47 11.44
CA ALA A 2 -29.35 -13.60 10.41
C ALA A 2 -27.97 -13.61 11.06
N GLU A 3 -27.02 -14.36 10.49
CA GLU A 3 -25.63 -14.32 10.94
C GLU A 3 -25.01 -12.94 10.64
N VAL A 4 -24.29 -12.40 11.62
CA VAL A 4 -23.64 -11.09 11.51
C VAL A 4 -22.13 -11.30 11.48
N PHE A 5 -21.52 -10.76 10.43
CA PHE A 5 -20.07 -10.75 10.25
C PHE A 5 -19.55 -9.31 10.21
N TYR A 6 -18.29 -9.15 10.60
CA TYR A 6 -17.52 -7.93 10.52
C TYR A 6 -16.39 -8.12 9.52
N VAL A 7 -16.05 -7.07 8.78
CA VAL A 7 -14.91 -7.09 7.87
C VAL A 7 -13.86 -6.10 8.38
N GLY A 8 -12.70 -6.60 8.77
CA GLY A 8 -11.52 -5.80 9.03
C GLY A 8 -10.72 -5.62 7.74
N VAL A 9 -10.39 -4.39 7.38
CA VAL A 9 -9.55 -4.09 6.20
C VAL A 9 -8.31 -3.34 6.66
N ASP A 10 -7.14 -3.84 6.26
CA ASP A 10 -5.83 -3.26 6.52
C ASP A 10 -5.15 -2.94 5.19
N VAL A 11 -4.84 -1.66 4.96
CA VAL A 11 -4.24 -1.16 3.72
C VAL A 11 -2.77 -0.89 3.96
N GLY A 12 -1.93 -1.84 3.56
CA GLY A 12 -0.48 -1.68 3.57
C GLY A 12 0.03 -0.94 2.35
N THR A 13 1.34 -0.70 2.31
CA THR A 13 2.00 -0.03 1.18
C THR A 13 2.10 -0.91 -0.08
N ALA A 14 2.09 -2.24 0.08
CA ALA A 14 2.27 -3.20 -1.02
C ALA A 14 1.06 -4.14 -1.21
N SER A 15 0.17 -4.24 -0.24
CA SER A 15 -1.02 -5.10 -0.32
C SER A 15 -2.16 -4.60 0.56
N VAL A 16 -3.37 -5.02 0.24
CA VAL A 16 -4.55 -4.89 1.09
C VAL A 16 -4.87 -6.26 1.66
N ARG A 17 -5.13 -6.30 2.97
CA ARG A 17 -5.62 -7.50 3.68
C ARG A 17 -7.05 -7.27 4.15
N ALA A 18 -7.86 -8.31 4.04
CA ALA A 18 -9.21 -8.33 4.58
C ALA A 18 -9.40 -9.58 5.45
N ALA A 19 -10.17 -9.42 6.53
CA ALA A 19 -10.51 -10.47 7.47
C ALA A 19 -12.03 -10.47 7.72
N LEU A 20 -12.69 -11.61 7.52
CA LEU A 20 -14.07 -11.83 7.89
C LEU A 20 -14.13 -12.39 9.30
N VAL A 21 -14.84 -11.72 10.20
CA VAL A 21 -14.86 -12.02 11.62
C VAL A 21 -16.30 -12.22 12.08
N THR A 22 -16.57 -13.30 12.81
CA THR A 22 -17.88 -13.52 13.44
C THR A 22 -18.10 -12.53 14.58
N ARG A 23 -19.36 -12.42 15.02
CA ARG A 23 -19.69 -11.68 16.24
C ARG A 23 -18.97 -12.17 17.49
N GLY A 24 -18.57 -13.44 17.55
CA GLY A 24 -17.79 -14.00 18.66
C GLY A 24 -16.30 -13.62 18.61
N GLY A 25 -15.87 -12.86 17.60
CA GLY A 25 -14.46 -12.51 17.38
C GLY A 25 -13.65 -13.60 16.69
N ALA A 26 -14.29 -14.68 16.21
CA ALA A 26 -13.61 -15.74 15.48
C ALA A 26 -13.34 -15.31 14.03
N LEU A 27 -12.15 -15.62 13.53
CA LEU A 27 -11.75 -15.34 12.16
C LEU A 27 -12.26 -16.47 11.24
N GLU A 28 -13.10 -16.12 10.27
CA GLU A 28 -13.69 -17.08 9.33
C GLU A 28 -12.87 -17.19 8.04
N ALA A 29 -12.41 -16.06 7.53
CA ALA A 29 -11.69 -16.00 6.27
C ALA A 29 -10.71 -14.83 6.25
N THR A 30 -9.67 -14.97 5.46
CA THR A 30 -8.75 -13.88 5.12
C THR A 30 -8.54 -13.84 3.62
N ALA A 31 -8.29 -12.63 3.12
CA ALA A 31 -7.84 -12.41 1.75
C ALA A 31 -6.71 -11.39 1.78
N GLN A 32 -5.76 -11.53 0.86
CA GLN A 32 -4.70 -10.55 0.64
C GLN A 32 -4.53 -10.35 -0.85
N GLU A 33 -4.58 -9.10 -1.29
CA GLU A 33 -4.35 -8.73 -2.68
C GLU A 33 -3.20 -7.73 -2.77
N PRO A 34 -2.21 -7.95 -3.65
CA PRO A 34 -1.17 -6.97 -3.90
C PRO A 34 -1.77 -5.71 -4.53
N ILE A 35 -1.23 -4.54 -4.19
CA ILE A 35 -1.66 -3.27 -4.76
C ILE A 35 -0.49 -2.52 -5.36
N VAL A 36 -0.78 -1.76 -6.42
CA VAL A 36 0.17 -0.82 -7.02
C VAL A 36 -0.31 0.60 -6.72
N VAL A 37 0.42 1.30 -5.84
CA VAL A 37 0.11 2.69 -5.47
C VAL A 37 0.81 3.65 -6.43
N LYS A 38 0.05 4.43 -7.20
CA LYS A 38 0.57 5.49 -8.06
C LYS A 38 0.57 6.82 -7.31
N VAL A 39 1.74 7.28 -6.90
CA VAL A 39 1.91 8.59 -6.25
C VAL A 39 2.45 9.60 -7.27
N ARG A 40 1.82 10.79 -7.36
CA ARG A 40 2.37 11.92 -8.10
C ARG A 40 3.11 12.84 -7.13
N VAL A 41 4.42 12.91 -7.28
CA VAL A 41 5.25 13.87 -6.55
C VAL A 41 5.38 15.14 -7.38
N ARG A 42 5.04 16.30 -6.79
CA ARG A 42 5.37 17.60 -7.39
C ARG A 42 6.68 18.08 -6.81
N VAL A 43 7.68 18.27 -7.67
CA VAL A 43 8.95 18.88 -7.28
C VAL A 43 8.86 20.39 -7.51
N THR A 44 8.95 21.19 -6.45
CA THR A 44 9.19 22.63 -6.54
C THR A 44 10.70 22.86 -6.60
N ARG A 45 11.21 23.58 -7.62
CA ARG A 45 12.63 24.01 -7.74
C ARG A 45 13.10 24.70 -6.45
N GLU A 46 14.34 24.66 -5.98
CA GLU A 46 15.62 24.13 -6.47
C GLU A 46 16.53 23.95 -5.22
N GLY A 47 17.25 22.83 -5.12
CA GLY A 47 18.30 22.62 -4.10
C GLY A 47 17.89 21.83 -2.86
N GLU A 48 18.65 20.76 -2.59
CA GLU A 48 18.58 19.86 -1.42
C GLU A 48 17.50 18.76 -1.42
N TRP A 49 17.69 17.75 -2.29
CA TRP A 49 17.18 16.40 -2.03
C TRP A 49 18.35 15.44 -1.80
N LEU A 50 19.06 15.62 -0.67
CA LEU A 50 20.02 14.64 -0.20
C LEU A 50 19.33 13.66 0.77
N HIS A 51 19.17 12.43 0.29
CA HIS A 51 19.03 11.18 1.04
C HIS A 51 17.76 10.86 1.84
N SER A 52 16.89 11.81 2.20
CA SER A 52 15.80 11.46 3.15
C SER A 52 14.64 10.66 2.53
N VAL A 53 14.41 10.74 1.21
CA VAL A 53 13.31 10.03 0.52
C VAL A 53 13.83 8.84 -0.31
N PHE A 54 15.14 8.57 -0.24
CA PHE A 54 15.79 7.51 -1.01
C PHE A 54 15.59 6.10 -0.41
N CYS A 55 15.15 6.00 0.85
CA CYS A 55 15.09 4.71 1.56
C CYS A 55 13.71 4.04 1.65
N LEU A 56 12.61 4.72 1.31
CA LEU A 56 11.27 4.15 1.52
C LEU A 56 10.69 3.41 0.32
N LEU A 57 11.20 3.65 -0.88
CA LEU A 57 10.86 2.90 -2.08
C LEU A 57 12.11 2.79 -2.95
N HIS A 58 12.46 1.58 -3.41
CA HIS A 58 13.41 1.35 -4.50
C HIS A 58 12.88 1.94 -5.82
N CYS A 59 12.69 3.27 -5.89
CA CYS A 59 12.46 3.98 -7.14
C CYS A 59 13.84 4.35 -7.69
N GLN A 60 14.32 3.60 -8.69
CA GLN A 60 15.35 4.11 -9.57
C GLN A 60 14.72 5.25 -10.38
N CYS A 61 14.90 6.48 -9.90
CA CYS A 61 14.43 7.67 -10.58
C CYS A 61 15.27 7.90 -11.85
N ASP A 62 14.79 7.43 -13.00
CA ASP A 62 15.22 7.98 -14.28
C ASP A 62 14.45 9.30 -14.52
N PRO A 63 15.13 10.45 -14.70
CA PRO A 63 14.49 11.76 -14.81
C PRO A 63 13.60 11.97 -16.05
N SER A 64 13.40 10.93 -16.89
CA SER A 64 12.72 11.07 -18.18
C SER A 64 11.46 10.20 -18.42
N SER A 65 11.10 9.26 -17.56
CA SER A 65 9.86 8.47 -17.78
C SER A 65 9.38 7.72 -16.54
N GLU A 66 8.10 7.93 -16.21
CA GLU A 66 7.20 7.12 -15.38
C GLU A 66 7.84 6.13 -14.38
N CYS A 67 7.84 6.47 -13.09
CA CYS A 67 8.23 5.54 -12.03
C CYS A 67 7.31 4.31 -12.02
N HIS A 68 7.82 3.18 -12.51
CA HIS A 68 7.21 1.87 -12.30
C HIS A 68 7.69 1.31 -10.96
N VAL A 69 6.81 1.30 -9.97
CA VAL A 69 7.04 0.58 -8.71
C VAL A 69 6.78 -0.90 -8.97
N SER A 70 7.84 -1.70 -9.09
CA SER A 70 7.74 -3.16 -9.09
C SER A 70 7.89 -3.66 -7.65
N ALA A 71 6.82 -4.26 -7.13
CA ALA A 71 6.87 -4.99 -5.87
C ALA A 71 7.68 -6.29 -6.08
N LEU A 72 8.73 -6.49 -5.26
CA LEU A 72 9.40 -7.78 -5.07
C LEU A 72 8.62 -8.62 -4.07
#